data_AF-A0A7L0SFE1-F1
#
_entry.id   AF-A0A7L0SFE1-F1
#
_cell.length_a   1.000
_cell.length_b   1.000
_cell.length_c   1.000
_cell.angle_alpha   90.00
_cell.angle_beta   90.00
_cell.angle_gamma   90.00
#
_symmetry.space_group_name_H-M   'P 1'
#
loop_
_entity.id
_entity.type
_entity.pdbx_description
1 polymer ?
#
loop_
_entity_poly.entity_id
_entity_poly.type
_entity_poly.pdbx_seq_one_letter_code
_entity_poly.pdbx_strand_id
1 'polypeptide(L)'
;HSTGGFVLGIALASMYGAMVLLAQGHNVWYCVVTTVTLGAGLGLGMAFSFKVQVRVLLALPHVFTSEGKMLLLLLALGMAVQGPCTNILHNFSQSAESLSCGAELALNQTAERLHRAQEPLMNVLTKIKDISQKAKVVGDHARKFFRSIMDSVSHVARVLRNVWRWLANMGNVCNKELGTPFQRCMRVFNDAKENCQRSIPLLFFLCYLIVAFKPLCGLAGCELGTAAEGWGHLVTPAALTDALDRVRREFEFNISAVHRFNVNLSASKSLGEVALDIMESVRGHLEPTRQFLGLFTHVSFCAILYIYFLAMRYLRRYLKDDAFDNFYITQRFVELDLKLAEQGKPTVLPLSARERRHYIPPAALWLARQERRRYGLQLLGVLRHILLGLSIILADYSLFWLLDLVRHHLRGEIIAR
;
A
#
# COMPACT_ATOMS: atom_id res chain seq x y z
N HIS A 1 -49.96 -31.73 -43.28
CA HIS A 1 -48.99 -31.91 -42.17
C HIS A 1 -47.71 -31.18 -42.51
N SER A 2 -47.18 -30.38 -41.58
CA SER A 2 -45.91 -29.67 -41.79
C SER A 2 -44.81 -30.36 -40.99
N THR A 3 -43.92 -31.09 -41.67
CA THR A 3 -42.70 -31.66 -41.08
C THR A 3 -41.80 -30.57 -40.51
N GLY A 4 -41.66 -29.45 -41.23
CA GLY A 4 -40.93 -28.28 -40.75
C GLY A 4 -41.54 -27.65 -39.49
N GLY A 5 -42.87 -27.59 -39.40
CA GLY A 5 -43.57 -27.13 -38.20
C GLY A 5 -43.29 -28.01 -36.98
N PHE A 6 -43.34 -29.33 -37.15
CA PHE A 6 -43.01 -30.29 -36.08
C PHE A 6 -41.59 -30.10 -35.55
N VAL A 7 -40.60 -30.05 -36.45
CA VAL A 7 -39.19 -29.87 -36.10
C VAL A 7 -38.98 -28.54 -35.38
N LEU A 8 -39.58 -27.45 -35.86
CA LEU A 8 -39.49 -26.15 -35.21
C LEU A 8 -40.14 -26.16 -33.81
N GLY A 9 -41.29 -26.81 -33.65
CA GLY A 9 -41.97 -26.94 -32.35
C GLY A 9 -41.13 -27.70 -31.32
N ILE A 10 -40.50 -28.81 -31.73
CA ILE A 10 -39.56 -29.54 -30.87
C ILE A 10 -38.32 -28.70 -30.57
N ALA A 11 -37.73 -28.05 -31.56
CA ALA A 11 -36.54 -27.22 -31.36
C ALA A 11 -36.80 -26.10 -30.34
N LEU A 12 -37.95 -25.42 -30.43
CA LEU A 12 -38.33 -24.37 -29.47
C LEU A 12 -38.53 -24.93 -28.05
N ALA A 13 -39.16 -26.10 -27.92
CA ALA A 13 -39.33 -26.75 -26.62
C ALA A 13 -37.98 -27.17 -26.03
N SER A 14 -37.09 -27.76 -26.82
CA SER A 14 -35.74 -28.14 -26.39
C SER A 14 -34.90 -26.93 -25.99
N MET A 15 -35.00 -25.81 -26.73
CA MET A 15 -34.35 -24.55 -26.36
C MET A 15 -34.85 -24.02 -25.02
N TYR A 16 -36.16 -24.06 -24.76
CA TYR A 16 -36.73 -23.70 -23.46
C TYR A 16 -36.25 -24.65 -22.34
N GLY A 17 -36.22 -25.96 -22.61
CA GLY A 17 -35.73 -26.96 -21.68
C GLY A 17 -34.27 -26.74 -21.29
N ALA A 18 -33.40 -26.52 -22.28
CA ALA A 18 -32.00 -26.19 -22.07
C ALA A 18 -31.83 -24.88 -21.29
N MET A 19 -32.65 -23.87 -21.60
CA MET A 19 -32.67 -22.60 -20.89
C MET A 19 -33.01 -22.78 -19.40
N VAL A 20 -34.06 -23.55 -19.08
CA VAL A 20 -34.46 -23.85 -17.70
C VAL A 20 -33.38 -24.66 -16.98
N LEU A 21 -32.78 -25.64 -17.64
CA LEU A 21 -31.73 -26.48 -17.05
C LEU A 21 -30.45 -25.69 -16.75
N LEU A 22 -29.97 -24.88 -17.70
CA LEU A 22 -28.70 -24.16 -17.58
C LEU A 22 -28.80 -22.87 -16.76
N ALA A 23 -29.94 -22.17 -16.82
CA ALA A 23 -30.09 -20.88 -16.15
C ALA A 23 -30.72 -20.98 -14.76
N GLN A 24 -31.35 -22.12 -14.43
CA GLN A 24 -32.14 -22.25 -13.20
C GLN A 24 -31.72 -23.41 -12.30
N GLY A 25 -30.82 -24.30 -12.75
CA GLY A 25 -30.27 -25.39 -11.92
C GLY A 25 -31.33 -26.30 -11.28
N HIS A 26 -32.54 -26.36 -11.86
CA HIS A 26 -33.65 -27.14 -11.34
C HIS A 26 -33.38 -28.64 -11.44
N ASN A 27 -34.13 -29.43 -10.67
CA ASN A 27 -34.04 -30.89 -10.74
C ASN A 27 -34.23 -31.38 -12.19
N VAL A 28 -33.28 -32.19 -12.66
CA VAL A 28 -33.25 -32.72 -14.03
C VAL A 28 -34.60 -33.34 -14.41
N TRP A 29 -35.28 -34.00 -13.46
CA TRP A 29 -36.60 -34.58 -13.70
C TRP A 29 -37.67 -33.56 -14.08
N TYR A 30 -37.70 -32.41 -13.39
CA TYR A 30 -38.64 -31.33 -13.70
C TYR A 30 -38.38 -30.76 -15.10
N CYS A 31 -37.11 -30.55 -15.46
CA CYS A 31 -36.72 -30.09 -16.80
C CYS A 31 -37.15 -31.07 -17.88
N VAL A 32 -36.93 -32.38 -17.68
CA VAL A 32 -37.32 -33.41 -18.65
C VAL A 32 -38.84 -33.44 -18.82
N VAL A 33 -39.60 -33.47 -17.73
CA VAL A 33 -41.07 -33.50 -17.79
C VAL A 33 -41.64 -32.26 -18.48
N THR A 34 -41.16 -31.06 -18.13
CA THR A 34 -41.62 -29.80 -18.75
C THR A 34 -41.24 -29.71 -20.23
N THR A 35 -40.04 -30.14 -20.60
CA THR A 35 -39.58 -30.12 -22.00
C THR A 35 -40.34 -31.12 -22.86
N VAL A 36 -40.59 -32.33 -22.36
CA VAL A 36 -41.34 -33.36 -23.08
C VAL A 36 -42.80 -32.97 -23.25
N THR A 37 -43.46 -32.47 -22.19
CA THR A 37 -44.86 -32.02 -22.27
C THR A 37 -45.02 -30.82 -23.21
N LEU A 38 -44.13 -29.83 -23.11
CA LEU A 38 -44.11 -28.68 -24.01
C LEU A 38 -43.79 -29.09 -25.45
N GLY A 39 -42.83 -30.01 -25.64
CA GLY A 39 -42.42 -30.54 -26.94
C GLY A 39 -43.53 -31.34 -27.63
N ALA A 40 -44.28 -32.14 -26.88
CA ALA A 40 -45.45 -32.82 -27.40
C ALA A 40 -46.53 -31.81 -27.82
N GLY A 41 -46.85 -30.83 -26.97
CA GLY A 41 -47.86 -29.81 -27.25
C GLY A 41 -47.51 -28.90 -28.44
N LEU A 42 -46.30 -28.31 -28.43
CA LEU A 42 -45.81 -27.44 -29.51
C LEU A 42 -45.52 -28.23 -30.77
N GLY A 43 -44.84 -29.36 -30.67
CA GLY A 43 -44.49 -30.21 -31.82
C GLY A 43 -45.75 -30.67 -32.56
N LEU A 44 -46.70 -31.32 -31.86
CA LEU A 44 -47.95 -31.77 -32.48
C LEU A 44 -48.81 -30.58 -32.91
N GLY A 45 -48.92 -29.52 -32.10
CA GLY A 45 -49.68 -28.32 -32.45
C GLY A 45 -49.19 -27.68 -33.75
N MET A 46 -47.87 -27.54 -33.91
CA MET A 46 -47.24 -27.00 -35.11
C MET A 46 -47.32 -27.95 -36.32
N ALA A 47 -47.34 -29.26 -36.10
CA ALA A 47 -47.43 -30.25 -37.18
C ALA A 47 -48.82 -30.34 -37.81
N PHE A 48 -49.86 -30.24 -36.97
CA PHE A 48 -51.25 -30.52 -37.35
C PHE A 48 -52.15 -29.28 -37.46
N SER A 49 -51.81 -28.13 -36.84
CA SER A 49 -52.66 -26.94 -36.83
C SER A 49 -51.99 -25.71 -37.44
N PHE A 50 -52.45 -25.32 -38.64
CA PHE A 50 -52.00 -24.09 -39.31
C PHE A 50 -52.23 -22.83 -38.44
N LYS A 51 -53.32 -22.79 -37.68
CA LYS A 51 -53.63 -21.67 -36.76
C LYS A 51 -52.59 -21.56 -35.64
N VAL A 52 -52.14 -22.70 -35.10
CA VAL A 52 -51.07 -22.71 -34.08
C VAL A 52 -49.75 -22.31 -34.71
N GLN A 53 -49.46 -22.85 -35.89
CA GLN A 53 -48.23 -22.55 -36.65
C GLN A 53 -48.04 -21.05 -36.86
N VAL A 54 -49.06 -20.35 -37.36
CA VAL A 54 -49.00 -18.91 -37.60
C VAL A 54 -48.81 -18.12 -36.30
N ARG A 55 -49.53 -18.49 -35.22
CA ARG A 55 -49.41 -17.79 -33.92
C ARG A 55 -48.02 -17.94 -33.31
N VAL A 56 -47.42 -19.13 -33.38
CA VAL A 56 -46.06 -19.37 -32.86
C VAL A 56 -45.04 -18.62 -33.71
N LEU A 57 -45.18 -18.59 -35.04
CA LEU A 57 -44.30 -17.82 -35.91
C LEU A 57 -44.37 -16.31 -35.61
N LEU A 58 -45.57 -15.79 -35.34
CA LEU A 58 -45.78 -14.39 -34.94
C LEU A 58 -45.27 -14.08 -33.53
N ALA A 59 -45.21 -15.07 -32.64
CA ALA A 59 -44.66 -14.91 -31.30
C ALA A 59 -43.13 -14.78 -31.29
N LEU A 60 -42.42 -15.37 -32.26
CA LEU A 60 -40.95 -15.33 -32.34
C LEU A 60 -40.39 -13.89 -32.41
N PRO A 61 -40.86 -13.00 -33.31
CA PRO A 61 -40.42 -11.60 -33.31
C PRO A 61 -40.74 -10.86 -32.01
N HIS A 62 -41.82 -11.23 -31.31
CA HIS A 62 -42.19 -10.59 -30.04
C HIS A 62 -41.17 -10.83 -28.92
N VAL A 63 -40.37 -11.89 -28.98
CA VAL A 63 -39.25 -12.13 -28.05
C VAL A 63 -38.18 -11.03 -28.14
N PHE A 64 -38.06 -10.36 -29.30
CA PHE A 64 -37.08 -9.29 -29.51
C PHE A 64 -37.62 -7.87 -29.21
N THR A 65 -38.88 -7.77 -28.80
CA THR A 65 -39.51 -6.49 -28.43
C THR A 65 -39.09 -6.02 -27.03
N SER A 66 -39.55 -4.83 -26.59
CA SER A 66 -39.25 -4.32 -25.24
C SER A 66 -39.55 -5.34 -24.13
N GLU A 67 -40.69 -6.02 -24.24
CA GLU A 67 -41.15 -7.00 -23.24
C GLU A 67 -40.24 -8.24 -23.22
N GLY A 68 -39.88 -8.76 -24.40
CA GLY A 68 -39.03 -9.93 -24.51
C GLY A 68 -37.55 -9.65 -24.17
N LYS A 69 -37.08 -8.40 -24.30
CA LYS A 69 -35.72 -8.01 -23.85
C LYS A 69 -35.52 -8.17 -22.36
N MET A 70 -36.54 -7.88 -21.56
CA MET A 70 -36.48 -8.10 -20.12
C MET A 70 -36.28 -9.60 -19.81
N LEU A 71 -37.02 -10.46 -20.51
CA LEU A 71 -36.86 -11.91 -20.41
C LEU A 71 -35.44 -12.36 -20.82
N LEU A 72 -34.91 -11.82 -21.92
CA LEU A 72 -33.55 -12.12 -22.39
C LEU A 72 -32.46 -11.61 -21.42
N LEU A 73 -32.64 -10.44 -20.82
CA LEU A 73 -31.72 -9.89 -19.82
C LEU A 73 -31.70 -10.75 -18.55
N LEU A 74 -32.87 -11.17 -18.08
CA LEU A 74 -32.99 -12.03 -16.91
C LEU A 74 -32.39 -13.41 -17.16
N LEU A 75 -32.56 -13.94 -18.37
CA LEU A 75 -31.88 -15.16 -18.80
C LEU A 75 -30.36 -14.99 -18.81
N ALA A 76 -29.85 -13.92 -19.42
CA ALA A 76 -28.41 -13.65 -19.47
C ALA A 76 -27.82 -13.48 -18.07
N LEU A 77 -28.52 -12.78 -17.17
CA LEU A 77 -28.14 -12.65 -15.77
C LEU A 77 -28.11 -14.00 -15.06
N GLY A 78 -29.11 -14.85 -15.29
CA GLY A 78 -29.18 -16.18 -14.68
C GLY A 78 -28.03 -17.08 -15.10
N MET A 79 -27.75 -17.12 -16.40
CA MET A 79 -26.60 -17.84 -16.96
C MET A 79 -25.27 -17.31 -16.39
N ALA A 80 -25.14 -15.99 -16.22
CA ALA A 80 -23.93 -15.39 -15.65
C ALA A 80 -23.73 -15.74 -14.17
N VAL A 81 -24.79 -15.67 -13.37
CA VAL A 81 -24.73 -15.95 -11.93
C VAL A 81 -24.47 -17.44 -11.65
N GLN A 82 -25.05 -18.35 -12.44
CA GLN A 82 -24.89 -19.79 -12.25
C GLN A 82 -23.63 -20.39 -12.89
N GLY A 83 -23.08 -19.74 -13.91
CA GLY A 83 -21.87 -20.20 -14.62
C GLY A 83 -20.61 -19.43 -14.21
N PRO A 84 -20.28 -18.32 -14.89
CA PRO A 84 -19.01 -17.62 -14.67
C PRO A 84 -18.86 -17.06 -13.25
N CYS A 85 -19.90 -16.49 -12.62
CA CYS A 85 -19.75 -15.92 -11.28
C CYS A 85 -19.40 -16.99 -10.23
N THR A 86 -20.04 -18.16 -10.28
CA THR A 86 -19.75 -19.30 -9.40
C THR A 86 -18.36 -19.86 -9.67
N ASN A 87 -17.94 -19.95 -10.94
CA ASN A 87 -16.58 -20.37 -11.31
C ASN A 87 -15.52 -19.38 -10.79
N ILE A 88 -15.73 -18.07 -10.97
CA ILE A 88 -14.86 -17.01 -10.44
C ILE A 88 -14.70 -17.16 -8.93
N LEU A 89 -15.81 -17.29 -8.21
CA LEU A 89 -15.81 -17.46 -6.76
C LEU A 89 -15.05 -18.72 -6.34
N HIS A 90 -15.21 -19.83 -7.07
CA HIS A 90 -14.51 -21.08 -6.77
C HIS A 90 -13.01 -20.97 -7.06
N ASN A 91 -12.61 -20.47 -8.23
CA ASN A 91 -11.21 -20.30 -8.62
C ASN A 91 -10.47 -19.34 -7.70
N PHE A 92 -11.13 -18.24 -7.31
CA PHE A 92 -10.57 -17.29 -6.35
C PHE A 92 -10.30 -17.95 -5.00
N SER A 93 -11.25 -18.74 -4.49
CA SER A 93 -11.12 -19.47 -3.22
C SER A 93 -9.90 -20.39 -3.21
N GLN A 94 -9.76 -21.20 -4.26
CA GLN A 94 -8.75 -22.22 -4.36
C GLN A 94 -7.35 -21.60 -4.52
N SER A 95 -7.27 -20.52 -5.29
CA SER A 95 -6.04 -19.76 -5.45
C SER A 95 -5.63 -19.07 -4.17
N ALA A 96 -6.57 -18.46 -3.43
CA ALA A 96 -6.27 -17.81 -2.17
C ALA A 96 -5.81 -18.79 -1.08
N GLU A 97 -6.41 -19.98 -1.00
CA GLU A 97 -5.98 -21.04 -0.09
C GLU A 97 -4.56 -21.52 -0.43
N SER A 98 -4.28 -21.74 -1.73
CA SER A 98 -2.94 -22.10 -2.21
C SER A 98 -1.91 -21.00 -1.89
N LEU A 99 -2.27 -19.73 -2.07
CA LEU A 99 -1.46 -18.56 -1.72
C LEU A 99 -1.22 -18.46 -0.21
N SER A 100 -2.23 -18.76 0.62
CA SER A 100 -2.10 -18.77 2.07
C SER A 100 -1.08 -19.80 2.53
N CYS A 101 -1.15 -21.02 1.99
CA CYS A 101 -0.19 -22.07 2.29
C CYS A 101 1.24 -21.67 1.84
N GLY A 102 1.39 -21.07 0.67
CA GLY A 102 2.67 -20.54 0.19
C GLY A 102 3.24 -19.42 1.06
N ALA A 103 2.38 -18.50 1.50
CA ALA A 103 2.76 -17.40 2.38
C ALA A 103 3.15 -17.89 3.79
N GLU A 104 2.42 -18.86 4.35
CA GLU A 104 2.75 -19.50 5.63
C GLU A 104 4.08 -20.25 5.55
N LEU A 105 4.32 -20.99 4.46
CA LEU A 105 5.61 -21.65 4.22
C LEU A 105 6.74 -20.63 4.12
N ALA A 106 6.55 -19.55 3.37
CA ALA A 106 7.55 -18.48 3.23
C ALA A 106 7.82 -17.76 4.57
N LEU A 107 6.78 -17.54 5.39
CA LEU A 107 6.90 -16.99 6.74
C LEU A 107 7.68 -17.93 7.67
N ASN A 108 7.39 -19.23 7.64
CA ASN A 108 8.10 -20.21 8.45
C ASN A 108 9.58 -20.29 8.04
N GLN A 109 9.87 -20.31 6.74
CA GLN A 109 11.23 -20.28 6.23
C GLN A 109 11.98 -18.99 6.57
N THR A 110 11.31 -17.82 6.53
CA THR A 110 11.94 -16.55 6.92
C THR A 110 12.17 -16.45 8.42
N ALA A 111 11.24 -16.95 9.25
CA ALA A 111 11.43 -17.06 10.70
C ALA A 111 12.64 -17.94 11.03
N GLU A 112 12.76 -19.10 10.38
CA GLU A 112 13.90 -20.00 10.57
C GLU A 112 15.23 -19.35 10.13
N ARG A 113 15.26 -18.68 8.97
CA ARG A 113 16.45 -17.96 8.50
C ARG A 113 16.83 -16.79 9.40
N LEU A 114 15.85 -16.05 9.89
CA LEU A 114 16.07 -14.95 10.84
C LEU A 114 16.67 -15.47 12.15
N HIS A 115 16.16 -16.60 12.66
CA HIS A 115 16.70 -17.25 13.85
C HIS A 115 18.15 -17.71 13.61
N ARG A 116 18.47 -18.30 12.44
CA ARG A 116 19.86 -18.64 12.08
C ARG A 116 20.74 -17.40 11.92
N ALA A 117 20.21 -16.28 11.44
CA ALA A 117 20.95 -15.01 11.30
C ALA A 117 21.20 -14.29 12.64
N GLN A 118 20.48 -14.67 13.70
CA GLN A 118 20.67 -14.10 15.03
C GLN A 118 21.97 -14.59 15.69
N GLU A 119 22.37 -15.85 15.49
CA GLU A 119 23.61 -16.42 16.02
C GLU A 119 24.89 -15.65 15.63
N PRO A 120 25.15 -15.37 14.33
CA PRO A 120 26.34 -14.60 13.96
C PRO A 120 26.30 -13.18 14.52
N LEU A 121 25.12 -12.60 14.66
CA LEU A 121 24.95 -11.25 15.21
C LEU A 121 25.27 -11.21 16.71
N MET A 122 24.86 -12.23 17.47
CA MET A 122 25.28 -12.40 18.86
C MET A 122 26.80 -12.61 18.99
N ASN A 123 27.43 -13.37 18.10
CA ASN A 123 28.88 -13.57 18.07
C ASN A 123 29.67 -12.29 17.77
N VAL A 124 29.15 -11.39 16.92
CA VAL A 124 29.77 -10.08 16.67
C VAL A 124 29.64 -9.19 17.90
N LEU A 125 28.45 -9.16 18.53
CA LEU A 125 28.20 -8.36 19.73
C LEU A 125 29.07 -8.81 20.93
N THR A 126 29.28 -10.11 21.12
CA THR A 126 30.18 -10.62 22.17
C THR A 126 31.63 -10.23 21.91
N LYS A 127 32.09 -10.26 20.65
CA LYS A 127 33.42 -9.77 20.27
C LYS A 127 33.60 -8.27 20.52
N ILE A 128 32.61 -7.46 20.18
CA ILE A 128 32.63 -6.01 20.47
C ILE A 128 32.69 -5.79 21.98
N LYS A 129 31.88 -6.52 22.75
CA LYS A 129 31.89 -6.46 24.22
C LYS A 129 33.26 -6.81 24.80
N ASP A 130 33.93 -7.85 24.30
CA ASP A 130 35.28 -8.24 24.72
C ASP A 130 36.32 -7.16 24.41
N ILE A 131 36.29 -6.58 23.21
CA ILE A 131 37.17 -5.47 22.84
C ILE A 131 36.94 -4.26 23.75
N SER A 132 35.68 -3.89 23.98
CA SER A 132 35.32 -2.78 24.87
C SER A 132 35.73 -3.06 26.33
N GLN A 133 35.65 -4.30 26.81
CA GLN A 133 36.09 -4.69 28.14
C GLN A 133 37.61 -4.60 28.27
N LYS A 134 38.37 -5.04 27.27
CA LYS A 134 39.84 -4.88 27.22
C LYS A 134 40.23 -3.40 27.19
N ALA A 135 39.56 -2.58 26.39
CA ALA A 135 39.78 -1.14 26.35
C ALA A 135 39.50 -0.47 27.71
N LYS A 136 38.44 -0.91 28.41
CA LYS A 136 38.14 -0.43 29.77
C LYS A 136 39.26 -0.75 30.76
N VAL A 137 39.81 -1.96 30.74
CA VAL A 137 40.95 -2.33 31.61
C VAL A 137 42.15 -1.43 31.37
N VAL A 138 42.47 -1.14 30.09
CA VAL A 138 43.55 -0.22 29.73
C VAL A 138 43.25 1.21 30.21
N GLY A 139 42.02 1.70 30.00
CA GLY A 139 41.57 3.01 30.49
C GLY A 139 41.65 3.14 32.01
N ASP A 140 41.27 2.10 32.76
CA ASP A 140 41.36 2.06 34.22
C ASP A 140 42.82 2.07 34.70
N HIS A 141 43.73 1.40 33.99
CA HIS A 141 45.16 1.44 34.28
C HIS A 141 45.76 2.82 34.04
N ALA A 142 45.46 3.43 32.89
CA ALA A 142 45.86 4.81 32.58
C ALA A 142 45.33 5.79 33.65
N ARG A 143 44.06 5.65 34.06
CA ARG A 143 43.47 6.49 35.10
C ARG A 143 44.20 6.37 36.44
N LYS A 144 44.57 5.15 36.86
CA LYS A 144 45.37 4.93 38.08
C LYS A 144 46.75 5.58 37.99
N PHE A 145 47.41 5.44 36.84
CA PHE A 145 48.71 6.06 36.58
C PHE A 145 48.63 7.60 36.66
N PHE A 146 47.68 8.22 35.98
CA PHE A 146 47.50 9.68 36.03
C PHE A 146 47.14 10.20 37.41
N ARG A 147 46.36 9.47 38.21
CA ARG A 147 46.11 9.83 39.62
C ARG A 147 47.40 9.82 40.44
N SER A 148 48.23 8.79 40.29
CA SER A 148 49.52 8.71 41.00
C SER A 148 50.47 9.85 40.64
N ILE A 149 50.51 10.25 39.36
CA ILE A 149 51.25 11.45 38.92
C ILE A 149 50.67 12.70 39.58
N MET A 150 49.35 12.89 39.53
CA MET A 150 48.68 14.04 40.12
C MET A 150 48.97 14.15 41.62
N ASP A 151 48.95 13.04 42.36
CA ASP A 151 49.27 13.02 43.78
C ASP A 151 50.72 13.45 44.02
N SER A 152 51.67 12.86 43.30
CA SER A 152 53.10 13.16 43.39
C SER A 152 53.40 14.63 43.08
N VAL A 153 52.84 15.14 41.99
CA VAL A 153 52.94 16.54 41.57
C VAL A 153 52.30 17.46 42.61
N SER A 154 51.16 17.09 43.18
CA SER A 154 50.50 17.84 44.25
C SER A 154 51.33 17.89 45.54
N HIS A 155 52.11 16.85 45.82
CA HIS A 155 53.08 16.85 46.92
C HIS A 155 54.24 17.81 46.65
N VAL A 156 54.86 17.73 45.47
CA VAL A 156 55.96 18.63 45.07
C VAL A 156 55.51 20.10 45.08
N ALA A 157 54.34 20.40 44.52
CA ALA A 157 53.79 21.75 44.52
C ALA A 157 53.54 22.30 45.93
N ARG A 158 53.08 21.45 46.87
CA ARG A 158 52.93 21.83 48.29
C ARG A 158 54.28 22.13 48.96
N VAL A 159 55.30 21.32 48.70
CA VAL A 159 56.67 21.55 49.22
C VAL A 159 57.23 22.86 48.67
N LEU A 160 57.17 23.06 47.35
CA LEU A 160 57.64 24.29 46.71
C LEU A 160 56.92 25.53 47.26
N ARG A 161 55.59 25.47 47.46
CA ARG A 161 54.83 26.55 48.08
C ARG A 161 55.29 26.85 49.51
N ASN A 162 55.64 25.83 50.29
CA ASN A 162 56.11 26.00 51.66
C ASN A 162 57.54 26.58 51.69
N VAL A 163 58.44 26.09 50.84
CA VAL A 163 59.80 26.63 50.67
C VAL A 163 59.74 28.08 50.22
N TRP A 164 58.85 28.41 49.28
CA TRP A 164 58.64 29.78 48.82
C TRP A 164 58.14 30.70 49.93
N ARG A 165 57.12 30.28 50.69
CA ARG A 165 56.60 31.05 51.82
C ARG A 165 57.67 31.26 52.89
N TRP A 166 58.54 30.27 53.10
CA TRP A 166 59.69 30.39 53.98
C TRP A 166 60.72 31.39 53.45
N LEU A 167 61.10 31.32 52.17
CA LEU A 167 62.01 32.28 51.54
C LEU A 167 61.49 33.72 51.59
N ALA A 168 60.20 33.93 51.28
CA ALA A 168 59.56 35.25 51.37
C ALA A 168 59.56 35.78 52.82
N ASN A 169 59.27 34.92 53.80
CA ASN A 169 59.36 35.29 55.21
C ASN A 169 60.81 35.59 55.64
N MET A 170 61.79 34.80 55.17
CA MET A 170 63.20 35.02 55.48
C MET A 170 63.70 36.34 54.88
N GLY A 171 63.26 36.68 53.67
CA GLY A 171 63.49 37.98 53.05
C GLY A 171 62.91 39.13 53.90
N ASN A 172 61.67 38.99 54.36
CA ASN A 172 61.03 39.98 55.24
C ASN A 172 61.75 40.15 56.58
N VAL A 173 62.19 39.04 57.22
CA VAL A 173 62.97 39.08 58.47
C VAL A 173 64.34 39.72 58.24
N CYS A 174 65.03 39.36 57.15
CA CYS A 174 66.31 39.97 56.79
C CYS A 174 66.16 41.49 56.64
N ASN A 175 65.13 41.94 55.93
CA ASN A 175 64.88 43.36 55.70
C ASN A 175 64.55 44.11 57.00
N LYS A 176 63.88 43.44 57.95
CA LYS A 176 63.50 44.02 59.25
C LYS A 176 64.68 44.10 60.23
N GLU A 177 65.52 43.07 60.31
CA GLU A 177 66.66 43.01 61.23
C GLU A 177 67.89 43.76 60.69
N LEU A 178 68.22 43.61 59.39
CA LEU A 178 69.44 44.18 58.78
C LEU A 178 69.22 45.55 58.11
N GLY A 179 67.97 46.00 57.93
CA GLY A 179 67.69 47.38 57.51
C GLY A 179 68.16 48.43 58.53
N THR A 180 68.17 48.09 59.82
CA THR A 180 68.61 48.99 60.90
C THR A 180 70.14 49.13 61.04
N PRO A 181 70.98 48.08 60.93
CA PRO A 181 72.44 48.20 61.01
C PRO A 181 73.08 48.91 59.82
N PHE A 182 72.58 48.77 58.59
CA PHE A 182 73.09 49.57 57.46
C PHE A 182 72.96 51.07 57.77
N GLN A 183 71.76 51.49 58.19
CA GLN A 183 71.49 52.88 58.55
C GLN A 183 72.27 53.33 59.80
N ARG A 184 72.45 52.44 60.80
CA ARG A 184 73.22 52.73 62.01
C ARG A 184 74.73 52.83 61.74
N CYS A 185 75.28 51.97 60.88
CA CYS A 185 76.66 52.02 60.40
C CYS A 185 76.92 53.35 59.69
N MET A 186 76.04 53.73 58.76
CA MET A 186 76.13 55.01 58.06
C MET A 186 76.10 56.20 59.03
N ARG A 187 75.32 56.11 60.11
CA ARG A 187 75.24 57.16 61.14
C ARG A 187 76.54 57.31 61.94
N VAL A 188 77.19 56.22 62.36
CA VAL A 188 78.44 56.28 63.12
C VAL A 188 79.56 57.00 62.35
N PHE A 189 79.72 56.68 61.06
CA PHE A 189 80.73 57.34 60.23
C PHE A 189 80.40 58.83 59.96
N ASN A 190 79.11 59.19 59.91
CA ASN A 190 78.69 60.59 59.81
C ASN A 190 79.00 61.37 61.09
N ASP A 191 78.63 60.83 62.27
CA ASP A 191 78.86 61.49 63.56
C ASP A 191 80.36 61.64 63.86
N ALA A 192 81.17 60.62 63.54
CA ALA A 192 82.63 60.67 63.72
C ALA A 192 83.29 61.74 62.84
N LYS A 193 82.83 61.89 61.59
CA LYS A 193 83.29 62.96 60.70
C LYS A 193 82.97 64.34 61.29
N GLU A 194 81.74 64.52 61.75
CA GLU A 194 81.27 65.82 62.26
C GLU A 194 82.00 66.21 63.55
N ASN A 195 82.21 65.27 64.48
CA ASN A 195 82.99 65.49 65.70
C ASN A 195 84.48 65.79 65.42
N CYS A 196 85.07 65.12 64.43
CA CYS A 196 86.44 65.41 63.97
C CYS A 196 86.55 66.86 63.44
N GLN A 197 85.60 67.28 62.61
CA GLN A 197 85.58 68.63 62.04
C GLN A 197 85.42 69.71 63.11
N ARG A 198 84.63 69.46 64.16
CA ARG A 198 84.48 70.38 65.30
C ARG A 198 85.73 70.49 66.17
N SER A 199 86.47 69.39 66.33
CA SER A 199 87.63 69.34 67.24
C SER A 199 88.90 69.94 66.64
N ILE A 200 89.07 69.88 65.30
CA ILE A 200 90.26 70.37 64.61
C ILE A 200 89.87 71.17 63.35
N PRO A 201 89.37 72.41 63.49
CA PRO A 201 88.84 73.19 62.37
C PRO A 201 89.89 73.57 61.32
N LEU A 202 91.16 73.74 61.72
CA LEU A 202 92.27 74.10 60.82
C LEU A 202 92.73 72.95 59.89
N LEU A 203 92.43 71.69 60.23
CA LEU A 203 92.82 70.49 59.46
C LEU A 203 91.61 69.66 59.02
N PHE A 204 90.48 70.34 58.72
CA PHE A 204 89.19 69.69 58.44
C PHE A 204 89.21 68.69 57.28
N PHE A 205 90.14 68.83 56.33
CA PHE A 205 90.26 67.94 55.16
C PHE A 205 90.65 66.52 55.55
N LEU A 206 91.40 66.32 56.64
CA LEU A 206 91.76 64.99 57.14
C LEU A 206 90.53 64.20 57.63
N CYS A 207 89.48 64.88 58.10
CA CYS A 207 88.25 64.23 58.56
C CYS A 207 87.44 63.58 57.42
N TYR A 208 87.70 63.91 56.15
CA TYR A 208 87.07 63.22 55.01
C TYR A 208 87.56 61.79 54.84
N LEU A 209 88.73 61.42 55.39
CA LEU A 209 89.23 60.05 55.37
C LEU A 209 88.25 59.07 56.07
N ILE A 210 87.53 59.55 57.11
CA ILE A 210 86.50 58.79 57.84
C ILE A 210 85.35 58.39 56.91
N VAL A 211 85.02 59.24 55.92
CA VAL A 211 83.93 59.01 54.97
C VAL A 211 84.31 57.98 53.91
N ALA A 212 85.60 57.81 53.60
CA ALA A 212 86.08 56.84 52.61
C ALA A 212 85.76 55.38 53.01
N PHE A 213 85.53 55.11 54.29
CA PHE A 213 85.18 53.79 54.81
C PHE A 213 83.66 53.49 54.82
N LYS A 214 82.79 54.45 54.48
CA LYS A 214 81.33 54.25 54.40
C LYS A 214 80.85 53.13 53.46
N PRO A 215 81.49 52.85 52.30
CA PRO A 215 81.08 51.76 51.43
C PRO A 215 81.07 50.39 52.11
N LEU A 216 81.84 50.21 53.20
CA LEU A 216 81.83 49.00 54.02
C LEU A 216 80.46 48.75 54.67
N CYS A 217 79.65 49.78 54.88
CA CYS A 217 78.28 49.60 55.37
C CYS A 217 77.41 48.84 54.37
N GLY A 218 77.71 48.87 53.06
CA GLY A 218 77.01 48.11 52.02
C GLY A 218 77.06 46.59 52.20
N LEU A 219 78.04 46.06 52.94
CA LEU A 219 78.12 44.65 53.32
C LEU A 219 77.00 44.22 54.28
N ALA A 220 76.25 45.17 54.87
CA ALA A 220 75.13 44.89 55.77
C ALA A 220 73.75 44.85 55.08
N GLY A 221 73.67 44.94 53.75
CA GLY A 221 72.41 44.87 52.99
C GLY A 221 72.06 43.45 52.51
N CYS A 222 70.76 43.15 52.38
CA CYS A 222 70.25 41.83 52.01
C CYS A 222 69.53 41.88 50.64
N GLU A 223 70.13 41.32 49.57
CA GLU A 223 69.56 41.32 48.19
C GLU A 223 68.56 40.19 47.91
N LEU A 224 68.03 39.51 48.93
CA LEU A 224 67.14 38.34 48.73
C LEU A 224 65.70 38.67 48.29
N GLY A 225 65.29 39.95 48.26
CA GLY A 225 63.90 40.34 48.00
C GLY A 225 63.45 40.25 46.54
N THR A 226 64.33 40.52 45.57
CA THR A 226 63.92 40.74 44.17
C THR A 226 63.78 39.47 43.33
N ALA A 227 64.43 38.37 43.71
CA ALA A 227 64.23 37.06 43.08
C ALA A 227 62.90 36.40 43.52
N ALA A 228 62.29 36.89 44.59
CA ALA A 228 61.13 36.31 45.26
C ALA A 228 59.76 36.82 44.75
N GLU A 229 59.69 37.61 43.67
CA GLU A 229 58.40 38.07 43.12
C GLU A 229 58.03 37.36 41.80
N GLY A 230 59.01 36.88 41.02
CA GLY A 230 58.74 36.30 39.70
C GLY A 230 58.18 34.86 39.67
N TRP A 231 58.44 34.04 40.70
CA TRP A 231 58.09 32.60 40.66
C TRP A 231 56.67 32.26 41.15
N GLY A 232 56.00 33.18 41.85
CA GLY A 232 54.68 32.92 42.44
C GLY A 232 53.57 32.63 41.41
N HIS A 233 53.77 33.05 40.15
CA HIS A 233 52.78 32.94 39.08
C HIS A 233 52.94 31.69 38.20
N LEU A 234 54.12 31.06 38.21
CA LEU A 234 54.46 30.00 37.24
C LEU A 234 53.92 28.61 37.62
N VAL A 235 53.60 28.35 38.89
CA VAL A 235 53.15 27.04 39.37
C VAL A 235 51.93 27.21 40.28
N THR A 236 50.76 27.40 39.69
CA THR A 236 49.49 27.30 40.43
C THR A 236 49.00 25.84 40.43
N PRO A 237 48.78 25.22 41.60
CA PRO A 237 48.30 23.84 41.71
C PRO A 237 46.98 23.59 40.94
N ALA A 238 46.15 24.63 40.80
CA ALA A 238 44.86 24.58 40.12
C ALA A 238 44.98 24.40 38.59
N ALA A 239 45.91 25.10 37.93
CA ALA A 239 46.07 24.98 36.47
C ALA A 239 46.61 23.60 36.06
N LEU A 240 47.49 23.03 36.88
CA LEU A 240 48.11 21.73 36.63
C LEU A 240 47.14 20.56 36.91
N THR A 241 46.32 20.68 37.95
CA THR A 241 45.27 19.69 38.24
C THR A 241 44.21 19.67 37.14
N ASP A 242 43.77 20.84 36.65
CA ASP A 242 42.79 20.90 35.55
C ASP A 242 43.33 20.30 34.24
N ALA A 243 44.60 20.56 33.89
CA ALA A 243 45.22 19.97 32.70
C ALA A 243 45.31 18.43 32.77
N LEU A 244 45.70 17.88 33.93
CA LEU A 244 45.77 16.43 34.15
C LEU A 244 44.38 15.79 34.22
N ASP A 245 43.38 16.48 34.79
CA ASP A 245 41.99 16.01 34.82
C ASP A 245 41.32 16.03 33.44
N ARG A 246 41.75 16.91 32.52
CA ARG A 246 41.32 16.83 31.11
C ARG A 246 41.82 15.55 30.46
N VAL A 247 43.11 15.23 30.62
CA VAL A 247 43.69 13.99 30.08
C VAL A 247 43.04 12.76 30.72
N ARG A 248 42.78 12.79 32.03
CA ARG A 248 42.10 11.71 32.75
C ARG A 248 40.69 11.41 32.21
N ARG A 249 39.94 12.45 31.82
CA ARG A 249 38.56 12.32 31.32
C ARG A 249 38.48 11.59 29.98
N GLU A 250 39.51 11.70 29.15
CA GLU A 250 39.59 10.98 27.86
C GLU A 250 39.62 9.44 28.05
N PHE A 251 39.95 8.96 29.24
CA PHE A 251 40.03 7.53 29.55
C PHE A 251 38.82 7.00 30.35
N GLU A 252 37.69 7.71 30.35
CA GLU A 252 36.46 7.27 31.03
C GLU A 252 35.54 6.47 30.11
N PHE A 253 35.62 5.14 30.19
CA PHE A 253 34.73 4.24 29.46
C PHE A 253 33.58 3.74 30.36
N ASN A 254 32.34 4.17 30.08
CA ASN A 254 31.13 3.59 30.65
C ASN A 254 30.40 2.76 29.57
N ILE A 255 30.34 1.44 29.75
CA ILE A 255 29.80 0.53 28.75
C ILE A 255 28.62 -0.24 29.36
N SER A 256 27.44 -0.06 28.80
CA SER A 256 26.27 -0.92 29.01
C SER A 256 25.74 -1.36 27.64
N ALA A 257 25.61 -2.66 27.42
CA ALA A 257 25.10 -3.22 26.17
C ALA A 257 23.82 -4.01 26.48
N VAL A 258 22.69 -3.53 25.97
CA VAL A 258 21.38 -4.17 26.09
C VAL A 258 20.83 -4.38 24.69
N HIS A 259 20.71 -5.63 24.24
CA HIS A 259 20.09 -5.98 22.97
C HIS A 259 18.72 -6.60 23.21
N ARG A 260 17.68 -6.07 22.55
CA ARG A 260 16.34 -6.66 22.49
C ARG A 260 15.96 -6.87 21.03
N PHE A 261 15.84 -8.14 20.62
CA PHE A 261 15.30 -8.50 19.31
C PHE A 261 13.85 -8.95 19.50
N ASN A 262 12.89 -8.04 19.31
CA ASN A 262 11.48 -8.40 19.24
C ASN A 262 11.06 -8.35 17.77
N VAL A 263 10.99 -9.52 17.13
CA VAL A 263 10.44 -9.65 15.78
C VAL A 263 9.12 -10.39 15.89
N ASN A 264 8.01 -9.65 15.85
CA ASN A 264 6.68 -10.23 15.81
C ASN A 264 6.29 -10.51 14.36
N LEU A 265 6.37 -11.77 13.95
CA LEU A 265 5.90 -12.28 12.65
C LEU A 265 4.46 -12.80 12.73
N SER A 266 3.61 -12.13 13.51
CA SER A 266 2.22 -12.54 13.73
C SER A 266 1.26 -11.62 12.97
N ALA A 267 0.76 -12.10 11.82
CA ALA A 267 -0.40 -11.50 11.17
C ALA A 267 -1.67 -11.90 11.93
N SER A 268 -2.62 -10.97 12.09
CA SER A 268 -3.88 -11.23 12.83
C SER A 268 -4.86 -12.13 12.08
N LYS A 269 -4.67 -12.30 10.76
CA LYS A 269 -5.44 -13.18 9.89
C LYS A 269 -4.54 -13.78 8.81
N SER A 270 -4.83 -15.01 8.40
CA SER A 270 -4.18 -15.63 7.24
C SER A 270 -4.76 -15.07 5.93
N LEU A 271 -4.01 -15.18 4.83
CA LEU A 271 -4.50 -14.79 3.51
C LEU A 271 -5.72 -15.62 3.07
N GLY A 272 -5.80 -16.89 3.51
CA GLY A 272 -6.94 -17.77 3.27
C GLY A 272 -8.20 -17.30 3.99
N GLU A 273 -8.07 -16.89 5.26
CA GLU A 273 -9.20 -16.33 6.05
C GLU A 273 -9.74 -15.04 5.43
N VAL A 274 -8.87 -14.14 4.98
CA VAL A 274 -9.28 -12.90 4.30
C VAL A 274 -10.04 -13.20 3.01
N ALA A 275 -9.63 -14.21 2.26
CA ALA A 275 -10.33 -14.59 1.04
C ALA A 275 -11.69 -15.24 1.30
N LEU A 276 -11.81 -16.06 2.35
CA LEU A 276 -13.10 -16.61 2.79
C LEU A 276 -14.07 -15.49 3.20
N ASP A 277 -13.63 -14.50 3.97
CA ASP A 277 -14.44 -13.34 4.35
C ASP A 277 -14.93 -12.55 3.10
N ILE A 278 -14.05 -12.32 2.13
CA ILE A 278 -14.40 -11.65 0.86
C ILE A 278 -15.46 -12.46 0.11
N MET A 279 -15.28 -13.77 0.01
CA MET A 279 -16.22 -14.64 -0.69
C MET A 279 -17.58 -14.71 0.00
N GLU A 280 -17.60 -14.78 1.32
CA GLU A 280 -18.84 -14.80 2.10
C GLU A 280 -19.60 -13.49 1.91
N SER A 281 -18.91 -12.36 1.93
CA SER A 281 -19.49 -11.05 1.59
C SER A 281 -20.06 -11.02 0.18
N VAL A 282 -19.30 -11.48 -0.83
CA VAL A 282 -19.76 -11.51 -2.22
C VAL A 282 -20.94 -12.46 -2.41
N ARG A 283 -20.92 -13.64 -1.77
CA ARG A 283 -22.06 -14.57 -1.75
C ARG A 283 -23.29 -13.92 -1.12
N GLY A 284 -23.13 -13.22 -0.01
CA GLY A 284 -24.22 -12.48 0.63
C GLY A 284 -24.88 -11.46 -0.30
N HIS A 285 -24.09 -10.76 -1.12
CA HIS A 285 -24.63 -9.83 -2.13
C HIS A 285 -25.28 -10.52 -3.34
N LEU A 286 -24.81 -11.71 -3.71
CA LEU A 286 -25.36 -12.50 -4.83
C LEU A 286 -26.62 -13.30 -4.45
N GLU A 287 -26.80 -13.62 -3.18
CA GLU A 287 -27.93 -14.40 -2.67
C GLU A 287 -29.31 -13.79 -3.00
N PRO A 288 -29.58 -12.48 -2.80
CA PRO A 288 -30.85 -11.89 -3.22
C PRO A 288 -31.05 -11.97 -4.73
N THR A 289 -29.98 -11.86 -5.52
CA THR A 289 -30.05 -12.03 -6.98
C THR A 289 -30.41 -13.47 -7.36
N ARG A 290 -29.86 -14.47 -6.67
CA ARG A 290 -30.21 -15.89 -6.86
C ARG A 290 -31.66 -16.18 -6.47
N GLN A 291 -32.12 -15.66 -5.34
CA GLN A 291 -33.51 -15.81 -4.90
C GLN A 291 -34.48 -15.17 -5.90
N PHE A 292 -34.17 -13.97 -6.39
CA PHE A 292 -34.96 -13.29 -7.42
C PHE A 292 -35.00 -14.08 -8.73
N LEU A 293 -33.88 -14.65 -9.15
CA LEU A 293 -33.80 -15.54 -10.32
C LEU A 293 -34.60 -16.84 -10.11
N GLY A 294 -34.63 -17.36 -8.88
CA GLY A 294 -35.46 -18.50 -8.49
C GLY A 294 -36.95 -18.23 -8.68
N LEU A 295 -37.43 -17.02 -8.36
CA LEU A 295 -38.82 -16.61 -8.61
C LEU A 295 -39.11 -16.43 -10.11
N PHE A 296 -38.12 -15.96 -10.87
CA PHE A 296 -38.23 -15.76 -12.31
C PHE A 296 -38.54 -17.06 -13.07
N THR A 297 -38.21 -18.22 -12.52
CA THR A 297 -38.53 -19.53 -13.12
C THR A 297 -40.03 -19.71 -13.37
N HIS A 298 -40.85 -19.46 -12.35
CA HIS A 298 -42.30 -19.53 -12.43
C HIS A 298 -42.86 -18.41 -13.31
N VAL A 299 -42.23 -17.24 -13.29
CA VAL A 299 -42.61 -16.10 -14.15
C VAL A 299 -42.28 -16.36 -15.62
N SER A 300 -41.25 -17.14 -15.94
CA SER A 300 -40.80 -17.39 -17.31
C SER A 300 -41.86 -18.12 -18.14
N PHE A 301 -42.57 -19.08 -17.54
CA PHE A 301 -43.69 -19.77 -18.19
C PHE A 301 -44.85 -18.79 -18.46
N CYS A 302 -45.20 -17.97 -17.47
CA CYS A 302 -46.20 -16.91 -17.62
C CYS A 302 -45.80 -15.89 -18.70
N ALA A 303 -44.51 -15.55 -18.81
CA ALA A 303 -43.99 -14.64 -19.81
C ALA A 303 -44.11 -15.22 -21.23
N ILE A 304 -43.85 -16.52 -21.42
CA ILE A 304 -44.06 -17.21 -22.71
C ILE A 304 -45.54 -17.19 -23.10
N LEU A 305 -46.43 -17.50 -22.15
CA LEU A 305 -47.88 -17.42 -22.37
C LEU A 305 -48.33 -15.98 -22.69
N TYR A 306 -47.74 -14.97 -22.05
CA TYR A 306 -47.99 -13.57 -22.33
C TYR A 306 -47.54 -13.16 -23.73
N ILE A 307 -46.35 -13.59 -24.17
CA ILE A 307 -45.85 -13.36 -25.54
C ILE A 307 -46.78 -14.04 -26.56
N TYR A 308 -47.23 -15.27 -26.28
CA TYR A 308 -48.21 -15.97 -27.11
C TYR A 308 -49.55 -15.23 -27.17
N PHE A 309 -50.02 -14.70 -26.04
CA PHE A 309 -51.23 -13.87 -25.98
C PHE A 309 -51.09 -12.58 -26.80
N LEU A 310 -49.94 -11.91 -26.73
CA LEU A 310 -49.64 -10.75 -27.57
C LEU A 310 -49.73 -11.09 -29.06
N ALA A 311 -49.13 -12.21 -29.48
CA ALA A 311 -49.20 -12.67 -30.86
C ALA A 311 -50.65 -12.98 -31.30
N MET A 312 -51.45 -13.57 -30.42
CA MET A 312 -52.88 -13.77 -30.67
C MET A 312 -53.65 -12.45 -30.80
N ARG A 313 -53.37 -11.47 -29.94
CA ARG A 313 -54.01 -10.15 -29.99
C ARG A 313 -53.61 -9.39 -31.25
N TYR A 314 -52.35 -9.47 -31.64
CA TYR A 314 -51.83 -8.90 -32.88
C TYR A 314 -52.56 -9.49 -34.08
N LEU A 315 -52.60 -10.82 -34.20
CA LEU A 315 -53.28 -11.50 -35.30
C LEU A 315 -54.79 -11.15 -35.35
N ARG A 316 -55.46 -11.07 -34.20
CA ARG A 316 -56.87 -10.68 -34.14
C ARG A 316 -57.11 -9.25 -34.63
N ARG A 317 -56.23 -8.29 -34.27
CA ARG A 317 -56.34 -6.90 -34.76
C ARG A 317 -56.01 -6.83 -36.25
N TYR A 318 -54.93 -7.48 -36.67
CA TYR A 318 -54.52 -7.54 -38.08
C TYR A 318 -55.65 -8.01 -39.00
N LEU A 319 -56.44 -9.01 -38.58
CA LEU A 319 -57.55 -9.54 -39.35
C LEU A 319 -58.87 -8.77 -39.24
N LYS A 320 -59.03 -7.88 -38.25
CA LYS A 320 -60.30 -7.17 -37.99
C LYS A 320 -60.25 -5.67 -38.27
N ASP A 321 -59.07 -5.07 -38.18
CA ASP A 321 -58.87 -3.64 -38.30
C ASP A 321 -58.03 -3.36 -39.54
N ASP A 322 -58.69 -2.90 -40.59
CA ASP A 322 -58.04 -2.60 -41.87
C ASP A 322 -57.00 -1.48 -41.75
N ALA A 323 -57.10 -0.61 -40.73
CA ALA A 323 -56.18 0.51 -40.50
C ALA A 323 -54.96 0.17 -39.65
N PHE A 324 -54.78 -1.08 -39.21
CA PHE A 324 -53.74 -1.45 -38.23
C PHE A 324 -52.32 -1.55 -38.83
N ASP A 325 -51.93 -2.72 -39.37
CA ASP A 325 -50.61 -2.99 -39.96
C ASP A 325 -50.78 -3.64 -41.36
N ASN A 326 -51.89 -3.33 -42.04
CA ASN A 326 -52.28 -3.93 -43.32
C ASN A 326 -51.68 -3.18 -44.53
N PHE A 327 -50.37 -2.94 -44.54
CA PHE A 327 -49.67 -2.25 -45.63
C PHE A 327 -49.04 -3.22 -46.66
N TYR A 328 -49.37 -4.52 -46.59
CA TYR A 328 -48.80 -5.55 -47.46
C TYR A 328 -49.70 -5.86 -48.66
N ILE A 329 -49.14 -5.80 -49.87
CA ILE A 329 -49.84 -6.20 -51.10
C ILE A 329 -49.54 -7.68 -51.40
N THR A 330 -50.52 -8.54 -51.12
CA THR A 330 -50.40 -9.99 -51.36
C THR A 330 -50.61 -10.34 -52.83
N GLN A 331 -50.10 -11.51 -53.28
CA GLN A 331 -50.36 -12.02 -54.63
C GLN A 331 -51.86 -12.11 -54.94
N ARG A 332 -52.67 -12.49 -53.95
CA ARG A 332 -54.13 -12.57 -54.09
C ARG A 332 -54.78 -11.21 -54.35
N PHE A 333 -54.23 -10.13 -53.81
CA PHE A 333 -54.68 -8.76 -54.13
C PHE A 333 -54.37 -8.41 -55.58
N VAL A 334 -53.15 -8.74 -56.05
CA VAL A 334 -52.74 -8.50 -57.44
C VAL A 334 -53.62 -9.30 -58.41
N GLU A 335 -53.90 -10.57 -58.13
CA GLU A 335 -54.81 -11.39 -58.94
C GLU A 335 -56.24 -10.83 -58.99
N LEU A 336 -56.74 -10.28 -57.89
CA LEU A 336 -58.07 -9.66 -57.85
C LEU A 336 -58.09 -8.38 -58.69
N ASP A 337 -57.06 -7.54 -58.59
CA ASP A 337 -56.93 -6.30 -59.36
C ASP A 337 -56.84 -6.58 -60.87
N LEU A 338 -56.10 -7.62 -61.27
CA LEU A 338 -56.03 -8.09 -62.65
C LEU A 338 -57.40 -8.54 -63.19
N LYS A 339 -58.17 -9.29 -62.40
CA LYS A 339 -59.53 -9.71 -62.78
C LYS A 339 -60.49 -8.52 -62.92
N LEU A 340 -60.32 -7.49 -62.09
CA LEU A 340 -61.10 -6.25 -62.21
C LEU A 340 -60.72 -5.48 -63.48
N ALA A 341 -59.43 -5.46 -63.82
CA ALA A 341 -58.93 -4.86 -65.06
C ALA A 341 -59.54 -5.54 -66.31
N GLU A 342 -59.55 -6.88 -66.33
CA GLU A 342 -60.17 -7.68 -67.40
C GLU A 342 -61.68 -7.39 -67.55
N GLN A 343 -62.36 -7.05 -66.45
CA GLN A 343 -63.77 -6.68 -66.44
C GLN A 343 -64.03 -5.20 -66.75
N GLY A 344 -63.00 -4.42 -67.09
CA GLY A 344 -63.11 -2.98 -67.34
C GLY A 344 -63.48 -2.15 -66.10
N LYS A 345 -63.27 -2.69 -64.90
CA LYS A 345 -63.53 -2.02 -63.62
C LYS A 345 -62.30 -1.21 -63.19
N PRO A 346 -62.47 -0.19 -62.31
CA PRO A 346 -61.34 0.58 -61.80
C PRO A 346 -60.33 -0.30 -61.06
N THR A 347 -59.05 -0.13 -61.38
CA THR A 347 -57.91 -0.83 -60.76
C THR A 347 -57.15 0.08 -59.81
N VAL A 348 -56.52 -0.50 -58.80
CA VAL A 348 -55.70 0.20 -57.80
C VAL A 348 -54.22 0.26 -58.24
N LEU A 349 -53.76 -0.71 -59.04
CA LEU A 349 -52.40 -0.72 -59.59
C LEU A 349 -52.38 -0.02 -60.97
N PRO A 350 -51.27 0.65 -61.36
CA PRO A 350 -49.96 0.74 -60.69
C PRO A 350 -49.90 1.81 -59.58
N LEU A 351 -49.15 1.50 -58.51
CA LEU A 351 -48.92 2.43 -57.39
C LEU A 351 -48.14 3.69 -57.80
N SER A 352 -48.51 4.83 -57.26
CA SER A 352 -47.74 6.06 -57.37
C SER A 352 -46.37 5.96 -56.67
N ALA A 353 -45.44 6.84 -57.02
CA ALA A 353 -44.11 6.88 -56.41
C ALA A 353 -44.15 7.10 -54.87
N ARG A 354 -45.20 7.75 -54.36
CA ARG A 354 -45.41 7.96 -52.91
C ARG A 354 -45.97 6.70 -52.25
N GLU A 355 -46.96 6.05 -52.87
CA GLU A 355 -47.58 4.82 -52.36
C GLU A 355 -46.62 3.64 -52.34
N ARG A 356 -45.71 3.52 -53.32
CA ARG A 356 -44.64 2.51 -53.33
C ARG A 356 -43.70 2.58 -52.11
N ARG A 357 -43.69 3.69 -51.36
CA ARG A 357 -42.92 3.81 -50.10
C ARG A 357 -43.69 3.28 -48.88
N HIS A 358 -45.01 3.18 -48.99
CA HIS A 358 -45.89 2.73 -47.91
C HIS A 358 -46.27 1.26 -48.08
N TYR A 359 -46.71 0.87 -49.28
CA TYR A 359 -47.14 -0.50 -49.58
C TYR A 359 -45.99 -1.36 -50.09
N ILE A 360 -45.83 -2.55 -49.51
CA ILE A 360 -44.69 -3.44 -49.77
C ILE A 360 -45.19 -4.87 -50.06
N PRO A 361 -44.58 -5.60 -51.02
CA PRO A 361 -44.92 -7.00 -51.20
C PRO A 361 -44.39 -7.85 -50.03
N PRO A 362 -45.14 -8.85 -49.54
CA PRO A 362 -44.73 -9.70 -48.41
C PRO A 362 -43.37 -10.42 -48.60
N ALA A 363 -42.99 -10.66 -49.85
CA ALA A 363 -41.73 -11.32 -50.20
C ALA A 363 -40.55 -10.35 -50.39
N ALA A 364 -40.74 -9.04 -50.13
CA ALA A 364 -39.65 -8.07 -50.20
C ALA A 364 -38.62 -8.35 -49.10
N LEU A 365 -37.33 -8.32 -49.46
CA LEU A 365 -36.21 -8.44 -48.52
C LEU A 365 -35.95 -7.15 -47.71
N TRP A 366 -36.75 -6.09 -47.91
CA TRP A 366 -36.61 -4.82 -47.20
C TRP A 366 -37.83 -4.55 -46.32
N LEU A 367 -37.57 -4.11 -45.08
CA LEU A 367 -38.62 -3.67 -44.16
C LEU A 367 -39.16 -2.29 -44.52
N ALA A 368 -40.40 -1.99 -44.11
CA ALA A 368 -40.94 -0.65 -44.25
C ALA A 368 -40.07 0.38 -43.51
N ARG A 369 -40.02 1.62 -43.99
CA ARG A 369 -39.14 2.66 -43.42
C ARG A 369 -39.40 2.88 -41.93
N GLN A 370 -40.66 2.77 -41.52
CA GLN A 370 -41.12 2.91 -40.14
C GLN A 370 -40.74 1.70 -39.29
N GLU A 371 -40.87 0.49 -39.81
CA GLU A 371 -40.39 -0.74 -39.18
C GLU A 371 -38.87 -0.72 -39.02
N ARG A 372 -38.11 -0.33 -40.05
CA ARG A 372 -36.65 -0.27 -40.01
C ARG A 372 -36.12 0.63 -38.90
N ARG A 373 -36.75 1.79 -38.67
CA ARG A 373 -36.40 2.69 -37.56
C ARG A 373 -36.71 2.04 -36.21
N ARG A 374 -37.87 1.40 -36.08
CA ARG A 374 -38.32 0.76 -34.82
C ARG A 374 -37.47 -0.46 -34.48
N TYR A 375 -37.21 -1.35 -35.43
CA TYR A 375 -36.35 -2.53 -35.27
C TYR A 375 -34.88 -2.15 -35.09
N GLY A 376 -34.38 -1.12 -35.78
CA GLY A 376 -32.99 -0.65 -35.62
C GLY A 376 -32.66 -0.21 -34.18
N LEU A 377 -33.53 0.61 -33.57
CA LEU A 377 -33.41 0.95 -32.15
C LEU A 377 -33.51 -0.28 -31.25
N GLN A 378 -34.36 -1.25 -31.63
CA GLN A 378 -34.49 -2.46 -30.83
C GLN A 378 -33.26 -3.38 -30.90
N LEU A 379 -32.65 -3.49 -32.08
CA LEU A 379 -31.45 -4.28 -32.35
C LEU A 379 -30.24 -3.73 -31.60
N LEU A 380 -30.05 -2.41 -31.56
CA LEU A 380 -29.04 -1.74 -30.73
C LEU A 380 -29.17 -2.13 -29.25
N GLY A 381 -30.42 -2.20 -28.77
CA GLY A 381 -30.72 -2.72 -27.45
C GLY A 381 -30.20 -4.14 -27.27
N VAL A 382 -30.56 -5.08 -28.15
CA VAL A 382 -30.12 -6.49 -28.05
C VAL A 382 -28.59 -6.61 -28.13
N LEU A 383 -27.95 -5.91 -29.05
CA LEU A 383 -26.50 -5.92 -29.22
C LEU A 383 -25.77 -5.50 -27.94
N ARG A 384 -26.28 -4.48 -27.24
CA ARG A 384 -25.74 -4.06 -25.94
C ARG A 384 -25.74 -5.19 -24.90
N HIS A 385 -26.78 -6.02 -24.87
CA HIS A 385 -26.90 -7.12 -23.90
C HIS A 385 -25.98 -8.30 -24.28
N ILE A 386 -25.84 -8.57 -25.58
CA ILE A 386 -24.87 -9.56 -26.07
C ILE A 386 -23.45 -9.12 -25.70
N LEU A 387 -23.11 -7.85 -25.90
CA LEU A 387 -21.80 -7.30 -25.54
C LEU A 387 -21.53 -7.41 -24.03
N LEU A 388 -22.54 -7.14 -23.20
CA LEU A 388 -22.44 -7.32 -21.75
C LEU A 388 -22.16 -8.78 -21.39
N GLY A 389 -22.90 -9.73 -21.96
CA GLY A 389 -22.67 -11.16 -21.75
C GLY A 389 -21.26 -11.59 -22.16
N LEU A 390 -20.79 -11.14 -23.33
CA LEU A 390 -19.43 -11.41 -23.80
C LEU A 390 -18.37 -10.83 -22.86
N SER A 391 -18.59 -9.63 -22.32
CA SER A 391 -17.65 -9.01 -21.38
C SER A 391 -17.51 -9.79 -20.07
N ILE A 392 -18.60 -10.38 -19.56
CA ILE A 392 -18.57 -11.23 -18.36
C ILE A 392 -17.77 -12.52 -18.61
N ILE A 393 -17.99 -13.16 -19.76
CA ILE A 393 -17.23 -14.37 -20.15
C ILE A 393 -15.74 -14.05 -20.30
N LEU A 394 -15.41 -12.92 -20.93
CA LEU A 394 -14.02 -12.49 -21.08
C LEU A 394 -13.36 -12.17 -19.73
N ALA A 395 -14.11 -11.59 -18.79
CA ALA A 395 -13.63 -11.32 -17.43
C ALA A 395 -13.36 -12.61 -16.62
N ASP A 396 -14.21 -13.63 -16.77
CA ASP A 396 -13.97 -14.95 -16.18
C ASP A 396 -12.68 -15.57 -16.76
N TYR A 397 -12.53 -15.54 -18.08
CA TYR A 397 -11.34 -16.05 -18.75
C TYR A 397 -10.06 -15.29 -18.35
N SER A 398 -10.12 -13.97 -18.25
CA SER A 398 -8.96 -13.16 -17.85
C SER A 398 -8.58 -13.38 -16.40
N LEU A 399 -9.55 -13.56 -15.50
CA LEU A 399 -9.28 -13.91 -14.10
C LEU A 399 -8.67 -15.31 -14.00
N PHE A 400 -9.21 -16.29 -14.71
CA PHE A 400 -8.62 -17.63 -14.79
C PHE A 400 -7.16 -17.56 -15.23
N TRP A 401 -6.88 -16.82 -16.31
CA TRP A 401 -5.52 -16.69 -16.84
C TRP A 401 -4.58 -15.97 -15.85
N LEU A 402 -5.06 -14.93 -15.17
CA LEU A 402 -4.29 -14.23 -14.14
C LEU A 402 -3.95 -15.16 -12.98
N LEU A 403 -4.92 -15.93 -12.49
CA LEU A 403 -4.70 -16.88 -11.38
C LEU A 403 -3.73 -17.99 -11.79
N ASP A 404 -3.83 -18.48 -13.02
CA ASP A 404 -2.90 -19.49 -13.55
C ASP A 404 -1.47 -18.94 -13.70
N LEU A 405 -1.33 -17.69 -14.16
CA LEU A 405 -0.04 -17.00 -14.24
C LEU A 405 0.60 -16.84 -12.85
N VAL A 406 -0.18 -16.40 -11.86
CA VAL A 406 0.28 -16.30 -10.45
C VAL A 406 0.72 -17.65 -9.92
N ARG A 407 -0.05 -18.71 -10.17
CA ARG A 407 0.30 -20.09 -9.80
C ARG A 407 1.60 -20.55 -10.44
N HIS A 408 1.80 -20.22 -11.72
CA HIS A 408 3.00 -20.59 -12.46
C HIS A 408 4.25 -19.91 -11.91
N HIS A 409 4.20 -18.60 -11.65
CA HIS A 409 5.33 -17.86 -11.07
C HIS A 409 5.68 -18.32 -9.66
N LEU A 410 4.67 -18.57 -8.81
CA LEU A 410 4.92 -19.07 -7.46
C LEU A 410 5.55 -20.45 -7.46
N ARG A 411 5.11 -21.38 -8.32
CA ARG A 411 5.77 -22.69 -8.47
C ARG A 411 7.18 -22.57 -9.04
N GLY A 412 7.40 -21.68 -10.00
CA GLY A 412 8.73 -21.41 -10.58
C GLY A 412 9.73 -20.90 -9.53
N GLU A 413 9.30 -20.02 -8.64
CA GLU A 413 10.14 -19.53 -7.54
C GLU A 413 10.38 -20.57 -6.43
N ILE A 414 9.42 -21.49 -6.19
CA ILE A 414 9.56 -22.57 -5.21
C ILE A 414 10.52 -23.69 -5.70
N ILE A 415 10.65 -23.91 -7.01
CA ILE A 415 11.55 -24.94 -7.58
C ILE A 415 12.97 -24.38 -7.82
N ALA A 416 13.12 -23.06 -7.99
CA ALA A 416 14.41 -22.42 -8.24
C ALA A 416 15.20 -22.02 -6.98
N ARG A 417 14.68 -22.29 -5.77
CA ARG A 417 15.34 -22.07 -4.48
C ARG A 417 15.47 -23.38 -3.73
#